data_AF-A0A818ZM11-F1
#
_entry.id   AF-A0A818ZM11-F1
#
_cell.length_a   1.000
_cell.length_b   1.000
_cell.length_c   1.000
_cell.angle_alpha   90.00
_cell.angle_beta   90.00
_cell.angle_gamma   90.00
#
_symmetry.space_group_name_H-M   'P 1'
#
loop_
_entity.id
_entity.type
_entity.pdbx_description
1 polymer ?
#
loop_
_entity_poly.entity_id
_entity_poly.type
_entity_poly.pdbx_seq_one_letter_code
_entity_poly.pdbx_strand_id
1 'polypeptide(L)'
;MKLEYREVFSKKLTYPELVTPYNVHELRQLILNGPDVHPGANFVELDDGTIRRLLPNNLSQRTAVSKLLLTREKQHSNTALMSTKRVYRHLRTGDYVLVNRQLTLHRPSIQVHMFSF
;
A
#
# COMPACT_ATOMS: atom_id res chain seq x y z
N MET A 1 -17.40 10.62 -17.16
CA MET A 1 -16.15 11.37 -16.93
C MET A 1 -15.63 11.36 -15.48
N LYS A 2 -16.47 11.30 -14.41
CA LYS A 2 -15.99 11.30 -13.00
C LYS A 2 -15.57 9.94 -12.40
N LEU A 3 -16.07 8.81 -12.94
CA LEU A 3 -15.84 7.48 -12.34
C LEU A 3 -14.52 6.84 -12.79
N GLU A 4 -14.17 6.91 -14.08
CA GLU A 4 -12.90 6.34 -14.59
C GLU A 4 -11.66 6.93 -13.90
N TYR A 5 -11.67 8.23 -13.61
CA TYR A 5 -10.57 8.88 -12.92
C TYR A 5 -10.41 8.35 -11.49
N ARG A 6 -11.49 7.97 -10.81
CA ARG A 6 -11.42 7.41 -9.45
C ARG A 6 -10.73 6.06 -9.43
N GLU A 7 -11.02 5.19 -10.40
CA GLU A 7 -10.38 3.87 -10.49
C GLU A 7 -8.89 3.97 -10.84
N VAL A 8 -8.50 4.90 -11.69
CA VAL A 8 -7.08 5.11 -12.03
C VAL A 8 -6.31 5.63 -10.81
N PHE A 9 -6.90 6.54 -10.03
CA PHE A 9 -6.25 7.11 -8.86
C PHE A 9 -6.18 6.13 -7.69
N SER A 10 -7.23 5.34 -7.45
CA SER A 10 -7.25 4.37 -6.35
C SER A 10 -6.17 3.29 -6.51
N LYS A 11 -5.91 2.84 -7.75
CA LYS A 11 -4.87 1.85 -8.05
C LYS A 11 -3.44 2.43 -8.04
N LYS A 12 -3.27 3.70 -8.43
CA LYS A 12 -1.93 4.32 -8.52
C LYS A 12 -1.43 4.86 -7.19
N LEU A 13 -2.30 5.51 -6.41
CA LEU A 13 -1.93 6.05 -5.11
C LEU A 13 -1.91 4.93 -4.07
N THR A 14 -0.88 4.94 -3.22
CA THR A 14 -0.69 3.90 -2.20
C THR A 14 -0.41 4.48 -0.84
N TYR A 15 -0.83 3.75 0.18
CA TYR A 15 -0.50 4.03 1.57
C TYR A 15 0.35 2.88 2.15
N PRO A 16 1.47 3.17 2.83
CA PRO A 16 2.32 2.14 3.43
C PRO A 16 1.69 1.66 4.74
N GLU A 17 0.98 0.53 4.70
CA GLU A 17 0.37 -0.08 5.87
C GLU A 17 1.34 -1.07 6.53
N LEU A 18 1.58 -0.90 7.83
CA LEU A 18 2.39 -1.81 8.63
C LEU A 18 1.74 -3.19 8.72
N VAL A 19 2.54 -4.23 8.51
CA VAL A 19 2.09 -5.60 8.68
C VAL A 19 2.02 -5.94 10.16
N THR A 20 0.86 -6.40 10.60
CA THR A 20 0.61 -6.88 11.96
C THR A 20 -0.13 -8.22 11.91
N PRO A 21 -0.11 -9.02 12.99
CA PRO A 21 -0.92 -10.24 13.06
C PRO A 21 -2.41 -9.99 12.84
N TYR A 22 -2.92 -8.80 13.13
CA TYR A 22 -4.33 -8.44 13.02
C TYR A 22 -4.77 -8.16 11.57
N ASN A 23 -3.93 -7.48 10.77
CA ASN A 23 -4.26 -7.09 9.40
C ASN A 23 -3.61 -7.99 8.32
N VAL A 24 -2.73 -8.92 8.69
CA VAL A 24 -2.01 -9.78 7.73
C VAL A 24 -2.93 -10.47 6.72
N HIS A 25 -4.11 -10.93 7.16
CA HIS A 25 -5.02 -11.66 6.30
C HIS A 25 -5.55 -10.75 5.18
N GLU A 26 -5.93 -9.52 5.52
CA GLU A 26 -6.36 -8.51 4.55
C GLU A 26 -5.19 -8.16 3.61
N LEU A 27 -4.03 -7.83 4.16
CA LEU A 27 -2.85 -7.44 3.37
C LEU A 27 -2.40 -8.54 2.41
N ARG A 28 -2.55 -9.82 2.78
CA ARG A 28 -2.31 -10.96 1.87
C ARG A 28 -3.23 -10.92 0.67
N GLN A 29 -4.52 -10.67 0.86
CA GLN A 29 -5.47 -10.57 -0.24
C GLN A 29 -5.16 -9.39 -1.15
N LEU A 30 -4.79 -8.23 -0.58
CA LEU A 30 -4.39 -7.07 -1.37
C LEU A 30 -3.14 -7.35 -2.24
N ILE A 31 -2.15 -8.08 -1.70
CA ILE A 31 -0.99 -8.53 -2.47
C ILE A 31 -1.40 -9.49 -3.59
N LEU A 32 -2.30 -10.45 -3.30
CA LEU A 32 -2.77 -11.42 -4.30
C LEU A 32 -3.55 -10.74 -5.43
N ASN A 33 -4.39 -9.75 -5.12
CA ASN A 33 -5.07 -8.91 -6.10
C ASN A 33 -4.07 -8.13 -6.97
N GLY A 34 -2.95 -7.69 -6.37
CA GLY A 34 -1.86 -7.02 -7.06
C GLY A 34 -2.22 -5.61 -7.54
N PRO A 35 -1.47 -5.05 -8.51
CA PRO A 35 -1.59 -3.63 -8.86
C PRO A 35 -2.80 -3.30 -9.73
N ASP A 36 -3.31 -4.25 -10.52
CA ASP A 36 -4.33 -3.97 -11.55
C ASP A 36 -5.77 -4.16 -11.04
N VAL A 37 -5.94 -4.87 -9.92
CA VAL A 37 -7.25 -5.13 -9.30
C VAL A 37 -7.37 -4.28 -8.03
N HIS A 38 -8.41 -3.46 -7.96
CA HIS A 38 -8.72 -2.67 -6.78
C HIS A 38 -9.78 -3.38 -5.91
N PRO A 39 -9.65 -3.45 -4.58
CA PRO A 39 -8.48 -3.02 -3.79
C PRO A 39 -7.33 -4.01 -3.87
N GLY A 40 -6.12 -3.50 -4.05
CA GLY A 40 -4.90 -4.28 -4.19
C GLY A 40 -3.68 -3.59 -3.58
N ALA A 41 -2.50 -3.96 -4.05
CA ALA A 41 -1.23 -3.40 -3.60
C ALA A 41 -0.23 -3.33 -4.75
N ASN A 42 0.67 -2.33 -4.69
CA ASN A 42 1.68 -2.13 -5.73
C ASN A 42 3.08 -2.59 -5.29
N PHE A 43 3.38 -2.50 -3.99
CA PHE A 43 4.70 -2.79 -3.44
C PHE A 43 4.62 -3.44 -2.05
N VAL A 44 5.70 -4.13 -1.69
CA VAL A 44 5.94 -4.62 -0.33
C VAL A 44 7.36 -4.23 0.07
N GLU A 45 7.49 -3.54 1.20
CA GLU A 45 8.77 -3.27 1.85
C GLU A 45 9.09 -4.42 2.81
N LEU A 46 10.31 -4.95 2.70
CA LEU A 46 10.82 -6.06 3.51
C LEU A 46 11.52 -5.55 4.78
N ASP A 47 12.02 -6.47 5.60
CA ASP A 47 12.63 -6.14 6.90
C ASP A 47 13.92 -5.33 6.77
N ASP A 48 14.60 -5.43 5.63
CA ASP A 48 15.83 -4.70 5.28
C ASP A 48 15.55 -3.32 4.64
N GLY A 49 14.28 -2.94 4.51
CA GLY A 49 13.85 -1.71 3.82
C GLY A 49 13.79 -1.85 2.29
N THR A 50 14.12 -3.02 1.73
CA THR A 50 14.03 -3.24 0.28
C THR A 50 12.57 -3.22 -0.17
N ILE A 51 12.25 -2.35 -1.14
CA ILE A 51 10.92 -2.23 -1.72
C ILE A 51 10.82 -3.12 -2.96
N ARG A 52 9.96 -4.14 -2.88
CA ARG A 52 9.68 -5.07 -3.96
C ARG A 52 8.37 -4.72 -4.66
N ARG A 53 8.44 -4.51 -5.98
CA ARG A 53 7.26 -4.30 -6.82
C ARG A 53 6.50 -5.61 -7.07
N LEU A 54 5.17 -5.55 -6.97
CA LEU A 54 4.27 -6.65 -7.34
C LEU A 54 4.00 -6.60 -8.84
N LEU A 55 4.31 -7.69 -9.54
CA LEU A 55 4.08 -7.79 -10.98
C LEU A 55 2.63 -8.24 -11.25
N PRO A 56 1.89 -7.57 -12.17
CA PRO A 56 0.50 -7.93 -12.43
C PRO A 56 0.34 -9.36 -12.96
N ASN A 57 1.22 -9.76 -13.87
CA ASN A 57 1.14 -11.06 -14.55
C ASN A 57 1.90 -12.19 -13.81
N ASN A 58 2.31 -11.98 -12.57
CA ASN A 58 3.07 -12.99 -11.81
C ASN A 58 2.38 -13.35 -10.49
N LEU A 59 1.39 -14.23 -10.56
CA LEU A 59 0.68 -14.71 -9.38
C LEU A 59 1.61 -15.46 -8.42
N SER A 60 2.53 -16.28 -8.95
CA SER A 60 3.49 -17.03 -8.14
C SER A 60 4.36 -16.09 -7.27
N GLN A 61 4.86 -15.00 -7.86
CA GLN A 61 5.59 -13.96 -7.13
C GLN A 61 4.74 -13.36 -6.01
N ARG A 62 3.49 -12.99 -6.30
CA ARG A 62 2.56 -12.41 -5.31
C ARG A 62 2.25 -13.38 -4.17
N THR A 63 2.01 -14.65 -4.48
CA THR A 63 1.76 -15.71 -3.48
C THR A 63 2.98 -15.98 -2.61
N ALA A 64 4.20 -15.96 -3.18
CA ALA A 64 5.42 -16.11 -2.40
C ALA A 64 5.59 -14.95 -1.42
N VAL A 65 5.43 -13.71 -1.89
CA VAL A 65 5.56 -12.50 -1.05
C VAL A 65 4.49 -12.46 0.05
N SER A 66 3.23 -12.79 -0.25
CA SER A 66 2.14 -12.74 0.73
C SER A 66 2.33 -13.72 1.89
N LYS A 67 2.96 -14.87 1.65
CA LYS A 67 3.29 -15.85 2.69
C LYS A 67 4.39 -15.34 3.64
N LEU A 68 5.33 -14.55 3.13
CA LEU A 68 6.48 -14.04 3.88
C LEU A 68 6.17 -12.87 4.81
N LEU A 69 4.96 -12.31 4.77
CA LEU A 69 4.62 -11.08 5.53
C LEU A 69 4.85 -11.18 7.04
N LEU A 70 4.65 -12.34 7.66
CA LEU A 70 4.92 -12.56 9.10
C LEU A 70 6.20 -13.36 9.36
N THR A 71 6.90 -13.77 8.30
CA THR A 71 8.14 -14.52 8.45
C THR A 71 9.26 -13.55 8.80
N ARG A 72 9.84 -13.70 9.98
CA ARG A 72 11.04 -12.96 10.35
C ARG A 72 12.23 -13.54 9.59
N GLU A 73 12.90 -12.74 8.78
CA GLU A 73 14.16 -13.17 8.19
C GLU A 73 15.22 -13.26 9.30
N LYS A 74 16.05 -14.31 9.28
CA LYS A 74 17.15 -14.49 10.23
C LYS A 74 18.26 -13.49 9.91
N GLN A 75 18.07 -12.23 10.30
CA GLN A 75 19.12 -11.23 10.20
C GLN A 75 20.25 -11.57 11.19
N HIS A 76 21.48 -11.51 10.70
CA HIS A 76 22.72 -11.87 11.41
C HIS A 76 23.20 -10.76 12.37
N SER A 77 22.46 -9.65 12.47
CA SER A 77 22.77 -8.51 13.33
C SER A 77 21.94 -8.57 14.61
N ASN A 78 22.61 -8.42 15.76
CA ASN A 78 22.03 -8.34 17.11
C ASN A 78 21.06 -7.15 17.33
N THR A 79 20.68 -6.44 16.28
CA THR A 79 19.69 -5.37 16.34
C THR A 79 18.33 -6.01 16.10
N ALA A 80 17.66 -6.42 17.18
CA ALA A 80 16.30 -6.94 17.16
C ALA A 80 15.26 -5.84 16.80
N LEU A 81 15.50 -5.09 15.71
CA LEU A 81 14.54 -4.17 15.17
C LEU A 81 13.29 -4.98 14.80
N MET A 82 12.15 -4.55 15.31
CA MET A 82 10.86 -5.21 15.08
C MET A 82 10.66 -5.41 13.57
N SER A 83 10.12 -6.57 13.17
CA SER A 83 9.76 -6.87 11.77
C SER A 83 8.86 -5.76 11.24
N THR A 84 9.38 -4.87 10.40
CA THR A 84 8.70 -3.64 9.95
C THR A 84 8.24 -3.73 8.50
N LYS A 85 7.85 -4.93 8.03
CA LYS A 85 7.33 -5.06 6.66
C LYS A 85 6.13 -4.14 6.48
N ARG A 86 6.07 -3.49 5.32
CA ARG A 86 4.94 -2.63 4.93
C ARG A 86 4.38 -3.08 3.60
N VAL A 87 3.06 -2.99 3.46
CA VAL A 87 2.37 -3.23 2.20
C VAL A 87 1.85 -1.89 1.70
N TYR A 88 2.26 -1.53 0.49
CA TYR A 88 1.82 -0.32 -0.19
C TYR A 88 0.49 -0.62 -0.87
N ARG A 89 -0.56 -0.67 -0.06
CA ARG A 89 -1.92 -0.92 -0.52
C ARG A 89 -2.47 0.27 -1.29
N HIS A 90 -3.40 0.01 -2.18
CA HIS A 90 -4.21 1.02 -2.87
C HIS A 90 -4.93 1.94 -1.88
N LEU A 91 -5.23 3.15 -2.34
CA LEU A 91 -6.08 4.10 -1.63
C LEU A 91 -7.51 3.54 -1.56
N ARG A 92 -8.12 3.51 -0.36
CA ARG A 92 -9.47 2.98 -0.12
C ARG A 92 -10.39 4.04 0.49
N THR A 93 -11.69 3.78 0.47
CA THR A 93 -12.67 4.65 1.15
C THR A 93 -12.29 4.81 2.63
N GLY A 94 -12.28 6.05 3.11
CA GLY A 94 -11.89 6.41 4.48
C GLY A 94 -10.44 6.88 4.61
N ASP A 95 -9.59 6.69 3.61
CA ASP A 95 -8.25 7.29 3.61
C ASP A 95 -8.35 8.81 3.44
N TYR A 96 -7.46 9.57 4.07
CA TYR A 96 -7.42 11.03 3.95
C TYR A 96 -6.39 11.48 2.92
N VAL A 97 -6.76 12.42 2.06
CA VAL A 97 -5.89 13.01 1.05
C VAL A 97 -5.86 14.52 1.20
N LEU A 98 -4.70 15.11 0.93
CA LEU A 98 -4.53 16.55 0.91
C LEU A 98 -4.77 17.05 -0.52
N VAL A 99 -5.74 17.94 -0.69
CA VAL A 99 -6.07 18.54 -2.00
C VAL A 99 -5.63 20.00 -1.99
N ASN A 100 -4.92 20.41 -3.03
CA ASN A 100 -4.48 21.80 -3.23
C ASN A 100 -5.11 22.36 -4.51
N ARG A 101 -5.66 23.58 -4.46
CA ARG A 101 -6.08 24.34 -5.65
C ARG A 101 -5.02 25.41 -5.96
N GLN A 102 -4.45 25.35 -7.16
CA GLN A 102 -3.40 26.28 -7.58
C GLN A 102 -4.00 27.51 -8.28
N LEU A 103 -3.53 28.74 -8.01
CA LEU A 103 -2.46 29.16 -7.09
C LEU A 103 -2.90 29.20 -5.62
N THR A 104 -2.06 28.69 -4.72
CA THR A 104 -2.32 28.66 -3.27
C THR A 104 -2.07 30.02 -2.62
N LEU A 105 -3.12 30.83 -2.44
CA LEU A 105 -3.01 32.18 -1.84
C LEU A 105 -3.14 32.19 -0.32
N HIS A 106 -3.76 31.18 0.28
CA HIS A 106 -4.04 31.13 1.72
C HIS A 106 -4.24 29.69 2.20
N ARG A 107 -4.13 29.45 3.52
CA ARG A 107 -4.25 28.12 4.13
C ARG A 107 -5.51 27.34 3.67
N PRO A 108 -6.71 27.94 3.57
CA PRO A 108 -7.89 27.25 3.03
C PRO A 108 -7.78 26.72 1.59
N SER A 109 -6.77 27.11 0.81
CA SER A 109 -6.52 26.57 -0.53
C SER A 109 -5.95 25.13 -0.50
N ILE A 110 -5.49 24.67 0.68
CA ILE A 110 -5.06 23.30 0.95
C ILE A 110 -6.00 22.69 2.00
N GLN A 111 -6.68 21.60 1.66
CA GLN A 111 -7.69 21.00 2.51
C GLN A 111 -7.58 19.48 2.54
N VAL A 112 -7.74 18.90 3.72
CA VAL A 112 -7.86 17.44 3.88
C VAL A 112 -9.27 17.01 3.48
N HIS A 113 -9.34 15.99 2.63
CA HIS A 113 -10.58 15.37 2.21
C HIS A 113 -10.50 13.87 2.47
N MET A 114 -11.61 13.28 2.91
CA MET A 114 -11.74 11.83 2.98
C MET A 114 -12.01 11.28 1.58
N PHE A 115 -11.25 10.27 1.18
CA PHE A 115 -11.46 9.54 -0.06
C PHE A 115 -12.70 8.66 0.07
N SER A 116 -13.59 8.74 -0.92
CA SER A 116 -14.79 7.91 -1.03
C SER A 116 -15.03 7.57 -2.48
N PHE A 117 -15.44 6.33 -2.76
CA PHE A 117 -16.00 5.93 -4.06
C PHE A 117 -17.30 6.64 -4.36
#